data_AF-A0A3L9MCV2-F1
#
_entry.id   AF-A0A3L9MCV2-F1
#
_cell.length_a   1.000
_cell.length_b   1.000
_cell.length_c   1.000
_cell.angle_alpha   90.00
_cell.angle_beta   90.00
_cell.angle_gamma   90.00
#
_symmetry.space_group_name_H-M   'P 1'
#
loop_
_entity.id
_entity.type
_entity.pdbx_description
1 polymer ?
#
loop_
_entity_poly.entity_id
_entity_poly.type
_entity_poly.pdbx_seq_one_letter_code
_entity_poly.pdbx_strand_id
1 'polypeptide(L)' 'MKQKPIHSQTTPILFQHPTAADLRLPVRKIIYTNLKEFSLFALLAFLLWLFIHFCYVVIGG' A
#
# COMPACT_ATOMS: atom_id res chain seq x y z
N MET A 1 47.43 -5.60 -36.53
CA MET A 1 46.81 -4.43 -35.86
C MET A 1 46.57 -4.78 -34.40
N LYS A 2 47.03 -3.96 -33.44
CA LYS A 2 46.84 -4.20 -32.00
C LYS A 2 45.51 -3.54 -31.58
N GLN A 3 44.53 -4.32 -31.12
CA GLN A 3 43.29 -3.79 -30.54
C GLN A 3 43.57 -3.23 -29.15
N LYS A 4 43.17 -1.98 -28.89
CA LYS A 4 43.20 -1.38 -27.56
C LYS A 4 42.00 -1.90 -26.77
N PRO A 5 42.15 -2.22 -25.46
CA PRO A 5 41.03 -2.67 -24.65
C PRO A 5 40.02 -1.53 -24.51
N ILE A 6 38.78 -1.79 -24.92
CA ILE A 6 37.64 -0.89 -24.69
C ILE A 6 37.14 -1.17 -23.28
N HIS A 7 37.20 -0.18 -22.39
CA HIS A 7 36.63 -0.30 -21.05
C HIS A 7 35.10 -0.36 -21.13
N SER A 8 34.51 -1.25 -20.34
CA SER A 8 33.05 -1.39 -20.24
C SER A 8 32.40 -0.05 -19.90
N GLN A 9 31.53 0.45 -20.78
CA GLN A 9 30.77 1.69 -20.56
C GLN A 9 29.46 1.46 -19.77
N THR A 10 29.18 0.22 -19.36
CA THR A 10 28.03 -0.08 -18.51
C THR A 10 28.34 0.36 -17.08
N THR A 11 27.77 1.49 -16.66
CA THR A 11 27.71 1.85 -15.25
C THR A 11 27.04 0.73 -14.46
N PRO A 12 27.55 0.34 -13.28
CA PRO A 12 27.03 -0.78 -12.47
C PRO A 12 25.57 -0.59 -11.98
N ILE A 13 24.96 0.56 -12.29
CA ILE A 13 23.54 0.86 -12.08
C ILE A 13 22.62 -0.16 -12.76
N LEU A 14 23.03 -0.80 -13.85
CA LEU A 14 22.19 -1.77 -14.57
C LEU A 14 22.05 -3.15 -13.89
N PHE A 15 22.79 -3.41 -12.81
CA PHE A 15 22.71 -4.65 -12.01
C PHE A 15 22.24 -4.41 -10.57
N GLN A 16 21.34 -3.45 -10.37
CA GLN A 16 20.71 -3.26 -9.06
C GLN A 16 19.61 -4.31 -8.89
N HIS A 17 19.98 -5.51 -8.44
CA HIS A 17 19.02 -6.35 -7.73
C HIS A 17 18.47 -5.55 -6.55
N PRO A 18 17.15 -5.49 -6.35
CA PRO A 18 16.57 -4.75 -5.24
C PRO A 18 17.20 -5.24 -3.93
N THR A 19 17.72 -4.31 -3.14
CA THR A 19 18.37 -4.65 -1.88
C THR A 19 17.28 -5.08 -0.89
N ALA A 20 17.60 -5.92 0.10
CA ALA A 20 16.64 -6.28 1.16
C ALA A 20 16.04 -5.05 1.89
N ALA A 21 16.75 -3.92 1.87
CA ALA A 21 16.26 -2.63 2.36
C ALA A 21 15.16 -2.02 1.46
N ASP A 22 15.27 -2.17 0.13
CA ASP A 22 14.29 -1.69 -0.85
C ASP A 22 13.00 -2.51 -0.83
N LEU A 23 13.12 -3.79 -0.44
CA LEU A 23 12.00 -4.70 -0.28
C LEU A 23 11.26 -4.53 1.05
N ARG A 24 11.85 -3.80 2.02
CA ARG A 24 11.23 -3.57 3.34
C ARG A 24 10.22 -2.44 3.26
N LEU A 25 8.94 -2.80 3.25
CA LEU A 25 7.89 -1.81 3.48
C LEU A 25 8.02 -1.23 4.89
N PRO A 26 7.98 0.11 5.04
CA PRO A 26 8.04 0.74 6.35
C PRO A 26 6.81 0.37 7.17
N VAL A 27 7.05 -0.23 8.35
CA VAL A 27 5.99 -0.70 9.27
C VAL A 27 4.96 0.39 9.58
N ARG A 28 5.41 1.65 9.71
CA ARG A 28 4.52 2.80 9.94
C ARG A 28 3.52 3.01 8.79
N LYS A 29 3.96 2.81 7.55
CA LYS A 29 3.09 2.94 6.37
C LYS A 29 2.06 1.82 6.32
N ILE A 30 2.46 0.59 6.68
CA ILE A 30 1.53 -0.54 6.81
C ILE A 30 0.46 -0.24 7.86
N ILE A 31 0.86 0.19 9.07
CA ILE A 31 -0.08 0.52 10.15
C ILE A 31 -1.04 1.64 9.71
N TYR A 32 -0.51 2.71 9.12
CA TYR A 32 -1.32 3.83 8.64
C TYR A 32 -2.36 3.41 7.60
N THR A 33 -1.95 2.61 6.61
CA THR A 33 -2.88 2.12 5.57
C THR A 33 -3.97 1.24 6.18
N ASN A 34 -3.60 0.29 7.05
CA ASN A 34 -4.57 -0.60 7.70
C ASN A 34 -5.55 0.20 8.57
N LEU A 35 -5.06 1.16 9.36
CA LEU A 35 -5.92 2.00 10.19
C LEU A 35 -6.90 2.81 9.33
N LYS A 36 -6.41 3.41 8.24
CA LYS A 36 -7.25 4.18 7.31
C LYS A 36 -8.36 3.31 6.71
N GLU A 37 -8.01 2.12 6.20
CA GLU A 37 -8.97 1.21 5.58
C GLU A 37 -9.99 0.69 6.60
N PHE A 38 -9.53 0.31 7.80
CA PHE A 38 -10.41 -0.12 8.88
C PHE A 38 -11.36 1.00 9.33
N SER A 39 -10.88 2.24 9.48
CA SER A 39 -11.73 3.38 9.82
C SER A 39 -12.83 3.63 8.78
N LEU A 40 -12.51 3.47 7.49
CA LEU A 40 -13.47 3.65 6.40
C LEU A 40 -14.54 2.55 6.42
N PHE A 41 -14.13 1.30 6.66
CA PHE A 41 -15.05 0.18 6.87
C PHE A 41 -15.94 0.38 8.10
N ALA A 42 -15.36 0.76 9.23
CA ALA A 42 -16.10 0.99 10.48
C ALA A 42 -17.14 2.12 10.32
N LEU A 43 -16.77 3.22 9.64
CA LEU A 43 -17.70 4.32 9.34
C LEU A 43 -18.86 3.83 8.47
N LEU A 44 -18.58 3.07 7.42
CA LEU A 44 -19.61 2.53 6.54
C LEU A 44 -20.56 1.58 7.27
N ALA A 45 -20.01 0.67 8.07
CA ALA A 45 -20.78 -0.28 8.88
C ALA A 45 -21.68 0.46 9.88
N PHE A 46 -21.17 1.50 10.53
CA PHE A 46 -21.93 2.32 11.46
C PHE A 46 -23.09 3.06 10.77
N LEU A 47 -22.84 3.67 9.60
CA LEU A 47 -23.88 4.33 8.82
C LEU A 47 -24.97 3.36 8.36
N LEU A 48 -24.58 2.17 7.91
CA LEU A 48 -25.52 1.12 7.52
C LEU A 48 -26.36 0.65 8.72
N TRP A 49 -25.73 0.46 9.88
CA TRP A 49 -26.42 0.10 11.11
C TRP A 49 -27.45 1.17 11.51
N LEU A 50 -27.06 2.46 11.49
CA LEU A 50 -27.99 3.56 11.75
C LEU A 50 -29.16 3.57 10.77
N PHE A 51 -28.89 3.36 9.48
CA PHE A 51 -29.92 3.31 8.45
C PHE A 51 -30.90 2.15 8.69
N ILE A 52 -30.40 0.96 8.97
CA ILE A 52 -31.24 -0.20 9.29
C ILE A 52 -32.08 0.07 10.52
N HIS A 53 -31.48 0.64 11.58
CA HIS A 53 -32.20 0.95 12.81
C HIS A 53 -33.29 2.01 12.58
N PHE A 54 -32.99 3.04 11.79
CA PHE A 54 -33.96 4.04 11.36
C PHE A 54 -35.13 3.38 10.60
N CYS A 55 -34.85 2.52 9.63
CA CYS A 55 -35.90 1.77 8.91
C CYS A 55 -36.74 0.92 9.86
N TYR A 56 -36.13 0.24 10.85
CA TYR A 56 -36.88 -0.52 11.85
C TYR A 56 -37.79 0.36 12.69
N VAL A 57 -37.34 1.53 13.13
CA VAL A 57 -38.18 2.47 13.90
C VAL A 57 -39.30 3.06 13.05
N VAL A 58 -39.04 3.35 11.77
CA VAL A 58 -40.05 3.95 10.86
C VAL A 58 -41.10 2.93 10.42
N ILE A 59 -40.69 1.68 10.14
CA ILE A 59 -41.58 0.63 9.63
C ILE A 59 -42.22 -0.16 10.77
N GLY A 60 -41.48 -0.40 11.85
CA GLY A 60 -41.90 -1.19 13.02
C GLY A 60 -42.40 -0.36 14.19
N GLY A 61 -42.47 0.97 14.05
CA GLY A 61 -43.23 1.84 14.96
C GLY A 61 -44.71 1.49 14.97
#